data_AF-A0A937ME82-F1
#
_entry.id   AF-A0A937ME82-F1
#
_cell.length_a   1.000
_cell.length_b   1.000
_cell.length_c   1.000
_cell.angle_alpha   90.00
_cell.angle_beta   90.00
_cell.angle_gamma   90.00
#
_symmetry.space_group_name_H-M   'P 1'
#
loop_
_entity.id
_entity.type
_entity.pdbx_description
1 polymer ?
#
loop_
_entity_poly.entity_id
_entity_poly.type
_entity_poly.pdbx_seq_one_letter_code
_entity_poly.pdbx_strand_id
1 'polypeptide(L)'
;MKISARKVAPDVYALNFDDTEVVLEGKEIKMLLLEVMQTLAPGGSTKKEDTRSKDFMRRIKNANDVGIQKLLLVADHEDLLVLLKNGELDEMLQDKFFSNMSDKNRKMFEEDLVYQFKDGIPAQRAKQAIKRLIETAKDLEVEGSLTYENVMSR
;
A
#
# COMPACT_ATOMS: atom_id res chain seq x y z
N MET A 1 35.13 -4.62 -1.68
CA MET A 1 34.05 -5.58 -1.91
C MET A 1 34.13 -6.11 -3.32
N LYS A 2 34.49 -7.38 -3.47
CA LYS A 2 34.54 -8.09 -4.75
C LYS A 2 33.28 -8.95 -4.86
N ILE A 3 32.46 -8.67 -5.86
CA ILE A 3 31.19 -9.39 -6.12
C ILE A 3 31.39 -10.23 -7.38
N SER A 4 31.08 -11.51 -7.31
CA SER A 4 31.12 -12.39 -8.49
C SER A 4 30.05 -13.47 -8.43
N ALA A 5 29.63 -13.94 -9.60
CA ALA A 5 28.67 -15.02 -9.75
C ALA A 5 29.27 -16.09 -10.68
N ARG A 6 29.13 -17.37 -10.32
CA ARG A 6 29.58 -18.49 -11.16
C ARG A 6 28.58 -19.64 -11.14
N LYS A 7 28.50 -20.38 -12.24
CA LYS A 7 27.73 -21.63 -12.31
C LYS A 7 28.57 -22.76 -11.72
N VAL A 8 28.02 -23.49 -10.76
CA VAL A 8 28.74 -24.57 -10.06
C VAL A 8 28.18 -25.96 -10.40
N ALA A 9 26.92 -26.04 -10.82
CA ALA A 9 26.29 -27.27 -11.33
C ALA A 9 25.14 -26.93 -12.31
N PRO A 10 24.49 -27.92 -12.95
CA PRO A 10 23.24 -27.68 -13.68
C PRO A 10 22.20 -27.03 -12.76
N ASP A 11 21.71 -25.85 -13.15
CA ASP A 11 20.74 -25.05 -12.39
C ASP A 11 21.17 -24.65 -10.96
N VAL A 12 22.48 -24.61 -10.66
CA VAL A 12 23.01 -24.16 -9.36
C VAL A 12 24.13 -23.13 -9.57
N TYR A 13 24.06 -22.04 -8.81
CA TYR A 13 24.90 -20.87 -8.95
C TYR A 13 25.47 -20.43 -7.59
N ALA A 14 26.73 -20.01 -7.57
CA ALA A 14 27.36 -19.44 -6.38
C ALA A 14 27.56 -17.93 -6.59
N LEU A 15 27.15 -17.14 -5.58
CA LEU A 15 27.41 -15.71 -5.46
C LEU A 15 28.45 -15.48 -4.36
N ASN A 16 29.53 -14.80 -4.69
CA ASN A 16 30.60 -14.48 -3.75
C ASN A 16 30.59 -12.97 -3.48
N PHE A 17 30.54 -12.63 -2.19
CA PHE A 17 30.63 -11.27 -1.64
C PHE A 17 31.79 -11.26 -0.63
N ASP A 18 32.98 -10.85 -1.09
CA ASP A 18 34.24 -11.00 -0.32
C ASP A 18 34.39 -12.45 0.21
N ASP A 19 34.34 -12.66 1.53
CA ASP A 19 34.49 -13.98 2.16
C ASP A 19 33.18 -14.76 2.31
N THR A 20 32.04 -14.18 1.88
CA THR A 20 30.73 -14.84 1.95
C THR A 20 30.40 -15.49 0.60
N GLU A 21 30.14 -16.80 0.62
CA GLU A 21 29.61 -17.54 -0.53
C GLU A 21 28.16 -17.95 -0.25
N VAL A 22 27.26 -17.61 -1.18
CA VAL A 22 25.85 -18.01 -1.15
C VAL A 22 25.57 -18.86 -2.37
N VAL A 23 25.10 -20.09 -2.16
CA VAL A 23 24.71 -21.00 -3.23
C VAL A 23 23.19 -20.95 -3.41
N LEU A 24 22.75 -20.75 -4.65
CA LEU A 24 21.35 -20.58 -5.03
C LEU A 24 20.99 -21.55 -6.16
N GLU A 25 19.78 -22.09 -6.10
CA GLU A 25 19.18 -22.83 -7.20
C GLU A 25 18.69 -21.88 -8.31
N GLY A 26 18.44 -22.43 -9.50
CA GLY A 26 18.07 -21.67 -10.69
C GLY A 26 16.79 -20.85 -10.51
N LYS A 27 15.83 -21.36 -9.73
CA LYS A 27 14.63 -20.61 -9.36
C LYS A 27 14.97 -19.41 -8.49
N GLU A 28 15.82 -19.59 -7.50
CA GLU A 28 16.17 -18.58 -6.50
C GLU A 28 16.99 -17.45 -7.13
N ILE A 29 17.97 -17.77 -7.99
CA ILE A 29 18.77 -16.75 -8.66
C ILE A 29 17.94 -15.94 -9.68
N LYS A 30 16.94 -16.57 -10.32
CA LYS A 30 15.99 -15.84 -11.18
C LYS A 30 15.10 -14.90 -10.37
N MET A 31 14.65 -15.32 -9.18
CA MET A 31 13.91 -14.44 -8.26
C MET A 31 14.79 -13.26 -7.80
N LEU A 32 16.02 -13.53 -7.39
CA LEU A 32 16.97 -12.50 -6.98
C LEU A 32 17.24 -11.51 -8.12
N LEU A 33 17.45 -11.98 -9.35
CA LEU A 33 17.63 -11.11 -10.52
C LEU A 33 16.42 -10.19 -10.72
N LEU A 34 15.21 -10.73 -10.61
CA LEU A 34 13.98 -9.93 -10.72
C LEU A 34 13.90 -8.87 -9.62
N GLU A 35 14.24 -9.19 -8.38
CA GLU A 35 14.26 -8.24 -7.27
C GLU A 35 15.31 -7.13 -7.46
N VAL A 36 16.51 -7.50 -7.91
CA VAL A 36 17.60 -6.55 -8.19
C VAL A 36 17.21 -5.61 -9.33
N MET A 37 16.70 -6.16 -10.45
CA MET A 37 16.24 -5.35 -11.58
C MET A 37 15.12 -4.39 -11.18
N GLN A 38 14.17 -4.85 -10.35
CA GLN A 38 13.10 -4.00 -9.84
C GLN A 38 13.63 -2.91 -8.92
N THR A 39 14.58 -3.21 -8.06
CA THR A 39 15.18 -2.25 -7.14
C THR A 39 15.99 -1.19 -7.87
N LEU A 40 16.69 -1.56 -8.95
CA LEU A 40 17.56 -0.67 -9.72
C LEU A 40 16.85 0.08 -10.86
N ALA A 41 15.65 -0.31 -11.24
CA ALA A 41 14.88 0.40 -12.26
C ALA A 41 14.60 1.86 -11.81
N PRO A 42 14.66 2.87 -12.71
CA PRO A 42 14.19 4.22 -12.41
C PRO A 42 12.70 4.14 -12.03
N GLY A 43 12.37 4.42 -10.76
CA GLY A 43 11.02 4.18 -10.22
C GLY A 43 10.82 2.82 -9.52
N GLY A 44 11.90 2.10 -9.19
CA GLY A 44 11.93 0.81 -8.51
C GLY A 44 11.28 0.75 -7.11
N SER A 45 10.85 1.89 -6.58
CA SER A 45 10.01 1.96 -5.38
C SER A 45 8.55 1.55 -5.64
N THR A 46 8.13 1.46 -6.92
CA THR A 46 6.73 1.22 -7.32
C THR A 46 6.16 -0.07 -6.76
N LYS A 47 6.89 -1.18 -6.70
CA LYS A 47 6.35 -2.43 -6.12
C LYS A 47 6.21 -2.37 -4.60
N LYS A 48 7.19 -1.86 -3.85
CA LYS A 48 7.06 -1.72 -2.39
C LYS A 48 5.95 -0.74 -2.02
N GLU A 49 5.81 0.37 -2.74
CA GLU A 49 4.73 1.33 -2.51
C GLU A 49 3.36 0.80 -2.92
N ASP A 50 3.27 0.03 -4.02
CA ASP A 50 2.04 -0.64 -4.45
C ASP A 50 1.62 -1.72 -3.43
N THR A 51 2.57 -2.52 -2.93
CA THR A 51 2.30 -3.49 -1.84
C THR A 51 1.86 -2.79 -0.56
N ARG A 52 2.49 -1.67 -0.18
CA ARG A 52 2.12 -0.89 1.02
C ARG A 52 0.74 -0.26 0.89
N SER A 53 0.39 0.22 -0.30
CA SER A 53 -0.93 0.79 -0.61
C SER A 53 -2.01 -0.30 -0.55
N LYS A 54 -1.75 -1.46 -1.15
CA LYS A 54 -2.65 -2.63 -1.09
C LYS A 54 -2.84 -3.15 0.33
N ASP A 55 -1.76 -3.23 1.11
CA ASP A 55 -1.83 -3.66 2.50
C ASP A 55 -2.63 -2.67 3.36
N PHE A 56 -2.43 -1.37 3.16
CA PHE A 56 -3.22 -0.33 3.81
C PHE A 56 -4.71 -0.46 3.49
N MET A 57 -5.08 -0.54 2.21
CA MET A 57 -6.47 -0.74 1.76
C MET A 57 -7.10 -1.99 2.35
N ARG A 58 -6.33 -3.08 2.48
CA ARG A 58 -6.79 -4.30 3.11
C ARG A 58 -7.02 -4.14 4.61
N ARG A 59 -6.09 -3.50 5.32
CA ARG A 59 -6.13 -3.35 6.78
C ARG A 59 -7.20 -2.35 7.24
N ILE A 60 -7.32 -1.21 6.57
CA ILE A 60 -8.18 -0.10 7.01
C ILE A 60 -9.67 -0.47 7.09
N LYS A 61 -10.10 -1.47 6.30
CA LYS A 61 -11.45 -2.04 6.37
C LYS A 61 -11.78 -2.68 7.72
N ASN A 62 -10.75 -3.18 8.42
CA ASN A 62 -10.87 -3.83 9.72
C ASN A 62 -10.51 -2.88 10.87
N ALA A 63 -10.36 -1.58 10.61
CA ALA A 63 -10.12 -0.62 11.68
C ALA A 63 -11.37 -0.46 12.58
N ASN A 64 -11.19 -0.05 13.82
CA ASN A 64 -12.30 0.34 14.69
C ASN A 64 -13.01 1.60 14.16
N ASP A 65 -14.30 1.74 14.44
CA ASP A 65 -15.11 2.88 13.96
C ASP A 65 -14.60 4.23 14.47
N VAL A 66 -14.19 4.29 15.74
CA VAL A 66 -13.60 5.50 16.33
C VAL A 66 -12.32 5.93 15.58
N GLY A 67 -11.51 4.97 15.14
CA GLY A 67 -10.31 5.24 14.34
C GLY A 67 -10.64 5.80 12.97
N ILE A 68 -11.66 5.25 12.30
CA ILE A 68 -12.14 5.77 11.01
C ILE A 68 -12.72 7.17 11.16
N GLN A 69 -13.53 7.43 12.18
CA GLN A 69 -14.08 8.76 12.45
C GLN A 69 -13.00 9.80 12.69
N LYS A 70 -11.94 9.43 13.43
CA LYS A 70 -10.78 10.32 13.63
C LYS A 70 -10.03 10.54 12.33
N LEU A 71 -9.78 9.49 11.54
CA LEU A 71 -9.13 9.62 10.24
C LEU A 71 -9.92 10.55 9.31
N LEU A 72 -11.25 10.40 9.25
CA LEU A 72 -12.16 11.28 8.51
C LEU A 72 -12.09 12.75 8.93
N LEU A 73 -11.73 13.00 10.20
CA LEU A 73 -11.63 14.35 10.75
C LEU A 73 -10.27 15.01 10.48
N VAL A 74 -9.17 14.23 10.53
CA VAL A 74 -7.81 14.78 10.50
C VAL A 74 -7.11 14.62 9.15
N ALA A 75 -7.53 13.68 8.31
CA ALA A 75 -6.98 13.52 6.98
C ALA A 75 -7.46 14.62 6.03
N ASP A 76 -6.66 14.89 5.00
CA ASP A 76 -7.05 15.81 3.94
C ASP A 76 -8.25 15.26 3.17
N HIS A 77 -9.22 16.13 2.90
CA HIS A 77 -10.46 15.76 2.19
C HIS A 77 -10.18 15.21 0.79
N GLU A 78 -9.25 15.80 0.04
CA GLU A 78 -8.90 15.30 -1.29
C GLU A 78 -8.25 13.91 -1.21
N ASP A 79 -7.46 13.65 -0.17
CA ASP A 79 -6.82 12.35 0.00
C ASP A 79 -7.86 11.27 0.28
N LEU A 80 -8.85 11.56 1.13
CA LEU A 80 -9.99 10.67 1.40
C LEU A 80 -10.85 10.43 0.15
N LEU A 81 -11.09 11.46 -0.66
CA LEU A 81 -11.77 11.32 -1.96
C LEU A 81 -10.98 10.39 -2.90
N VAL A 82 -9.67 10.56 -2.98
CA VAL A 82 -8.79 9.70 -3.78
C VAL A 82 -8.82 8.24 -3.28
N LEU A 83 -8.85 8.02 -1.96
CA LEU A 83 -8.98 6.70 -1.35
C LEU A 83 -10.27 6.01 -1.79
N LEU A 84 -11.41 6.69 -1.59
CA LEU A 84 -12.73 6.15 -1.91
C LEU A 84 -12.89 5.91 -3.40
N LYS A 85 -12.33 6.77 -4.26
CA LYS A 85 -12.36 6.55 -5.70
C LYS A 85 -11.49 5.35 -6.13
N ASN A 86 -10.31 5.17 -5.55
CA ASN A 86 -9.47 4.00 -5.85
C ASN A 86 -10.09 2.68 -5.39
N GLY A 87 -10.91 2.72 -4.33
CA GLY A 87 -11.65 1.56 -3.83
C GLY A 87 -13.13 1.55 -4.24
N GLU A 88 -13.51 2.18 -5.34
CA GLU A 88 -14.93 2.30 -5.73
C GLU A 88 -15.64 0.95 -5.96
N LEU A 89 -14.86 -0.10 -6.26
CA LEU A 89 -15.35 -1.48 -6.41
C LEU A 89 -15.20 -2.32 -5.14
N ASP A 90 -14.65 -1.77 -4.06
CA ASP A 90 -14.48 -2.44 -2.77
C ASP A 90 -15.60 -1.99 -1.81
N GLU A 91 -16.76 -2.64 -1.89
CA GLU A 91 -17.95 -2.31 -1.10
C GLU A 91 -17.65 -2.26 0.41
N MET A 92 -16.80 -3.17 0.90
CA MET A 92 -16.42 -3.20 2.31
C MET A 92 -15.63 -1.95 2.73
N LEU A 93 -14.78 -1.41 1.84
CA LEU A 93 -14.12 -0.13 2.07
C LEU A 93 -15.12 1.02 2.07
N GLN A 94 -16.01 1.07 1.06
CA GLN A 94 -17.02 2.13 0.95
C GLN A 94 -17.90 2.17 2.20
N ASP A 95 -18.46 1.03 2.59
CA ASP A 95 -19.32 0.89 3.75
C ASP A 95 -18.59 1.29 5.04
N LYS A 96 -17.32 0.89 5.19
CA LYS A 96 -16.53 1.23 6.38
C LYS A 96 -16.40 2.74 6.57
N PHE A 97 -16.17 3.48 5.50
CA PHE A 97 -16.02 4.94 5.57
C PHE A 97 -17.38 5.65 5.64
N PHE A 98 -18.35 5.30 4.80
CA PHE A 98 -19.64 5.99 4.76
C PHE A 98 -20.50 5.74 6.00
N SER A 99 -20.44 4.55 6.61
CA SER A 99 -21.14 4.28 7.88
C SER A 99 -20.61 5.11 9.05
N ASN A 100 -19.37 5.62 8.93
CA ASN A 100 -18.72 6.47 9.92
C ASN A 100 -18.86 7.98 9.62
N MET A 101 -19.66 8.34 8.61
CA MET A 101 -19.97 9.72 8.28
C MET A 101 -21.37 10.12 8.74
N SER A 102 -21.58 11.40 9.01
CA SER A 102 -22.93 11.96 9.08
C SER A 102 -23.54 12.07 7.68
N ASP A 103 -24.87 12.09 7.58
CA ASP A 103 -25.59 12.25 6.29
C ASP A 103 -25.10 13.45 5.48
N LYS A 104 -24.80 14.57 6.17
CA LYS A 104 -24.29 15.78 5.53
C LYS A 104 -22.89 15.55 4.95
N ASN A 105 -21.99 14.94 5.73
CA ASN A 105 -20.63 14.69 5.28
C ASN A 105 -20.63 13.68 4.12
N ARG A 106 -21.42 12.60 4.25
CA ARG A 106 -21.59 11.60 3.20
C ARG A 106 -22.04 12.22 1.87
N LYS A 107 -23.07 13.07 1.87
CA LYS A 107 -23.54 13.74 0.65
C LYS A 107 -22.45 14.59 -0.01
N MET A 108 -21.69 15.33 0.79
CA MET A 108 -20.58 16.14 0.29
C MET A 108 -19.51 15.26 -0.41
N PHE A 109 -19.13 14.14 0.21
CA PHE A 109 -18.22 13.18 -0.40
C PHE A 109 -18.76 12.58 -1.71
N GLU A 110 -20.03 12.17 -1.74
CA GLU A 110 -20.67 11.61 -2.93
C GLU A 110 -20.70 12.62 -4.09
N GLU A 111 -21.04 13.89 -3.81
CA GLU A 111 -21.04 14.98 -4.80
C GLU A 111 -19.63 15.26 -5.33
N ASP A 112 -18.64 15.37 -4.45
CA ASP A 112 -17.25 15.66 -4.81
C ASP A 112 -16.61 14.51 -5.59
N LEU A 113 -16.89 13.25 -5.25
CA LEU A 113 -16.41 12.08 -5.99
C LEU A 113 -16.86 12.11 -7.46
N VAL A 114 -18.12 12.49 -7.69
CA VAL A 114 -18.70 12.59 -9.05
C VAL A 114 -18.11 13.78 -9.80
N TYR A 115 -17.84 14.90 -9.11
CA TYR A 115 -17.34 16.11 -9.77
C TYR A 115 -15.84 16.04 -10.07
N GLN A 116 -15.01 15.65 -9.09
CA GLN A 116 -13.56 15.77 -9.17
C GLN A 116 -12.88 14.70 -10.03
N PHE A 117 -13.49 13.52 -10.19
CA PHE A 117 -12.84 12.38 -10.85
C PHE A 117 -13.54 11.91 -12.13
N LYS A 118 -14.23 12.83 -12.83
CA LYS A 118 -14.86 12.55 -14.14
C LYS A 118 -13.86 11.97 -15.15
N ASP A 119 -12.64 12.47 -15.14
CA ASP A 119 -11.55 12.05 -16.03
C ASP A 119 -10.59 11.04 -15.38
N GLY A 120 -10.97 10.48 -14.22
CA GLY A 120 -10.13 9.58 -13.43
C GLY A 120 -9.08 10.29 -12.57
N ILE A 121 -8.16 9.50 -12.00
CA ILE A 121 -7.10 10.01 -11.10
C ILE A 121 -5.72 9.72 -11.73
N PRO A 122 -4.87 10.74 -11.92
CA PRO A 122 -3.48 10.51 -12.32
C PRO A 122 -2.76 9.61 -11.31
N ALA A 123 -2.06 8.57 -11.78
CA ALA A 123 -1.43 7.57 -10.93
C ALA A 123 -0.49 8.15 -9.85
N GLN A 124 0.22 9.24 -10.18
CA GLN A 124 1.10 9.92 -9.22
C GLN A 124 0.31 10.63 -8.11
N ARG A 125 -0.85 11.23 -8.43
CA ARG A 125 -1.75 11.86 -7.45
C ARG A 125 -2.31 10.80 -6.51
N ALA A 126 -2.79 9.68 -7.07
CA ALA A 126 -3.27 8.55 -6.30
C ALA A 126 -2.24 8.06 -5.28
N LYS A 127 -1.00 7.83 -5.76
CA LYS A 127 0.09 7.34 -4.94
C LYS A 127 0.46 8.28 -3.79
N GLN A 128 0.50 9.59 -4.04
CA GLN A 128 0.86 10.58 -3.02
C GLN A 128 -0.23 10.71 -1.95
N ALA A 129 -1.50 10.71 -2.36
CA ALA A 129 -2.63 10.75 -1.44
C ALA A 129 -2.66 9.53 -0.52
N ILE A 130 -2.55 8.31 -1.09
CA ILE A 130 -2.50 7.08 -0.29
C ILE A 130 -1.29 7.08 0.65
N LYS A 131 -0.14 7.57 0.22
CA LYS A 131 1.04 7.68 1.10
C LYS A 131 0.77 8.55 2.32
N ARG A 132 0.16 9.74 2.13
CA ARG A 132 -0.20 10.64 3.24
C ARG A 132 -1.21 10.00 4.18
N LEU A 133 -2.24 9.35 3.65
CA LEU A 133 -3.22 8.61 4.46
C LEU A 133 -2.58 7.50 5.30
N ILE A 134 -1.60 6.78 4.75
CA ILE A 134 -0.88 5.77 5.52
C ILE A 134 -0.09 6.40 6.67
N GLU A 135 0.51 7.56 6.45
CA GLU A 135 1.25 8.30 7.48
C GLU A 135 0.28 8.77 8.57
N THR A 136 -0.83 9.41 8.22
CA THR A 136 -1.87 9.83 9.16
C THR A 136 -2.46 8.65 9.95
N ALA A 137 -2.76 7.53 9.29
CA ALA A 137 -3.29 6.35 9.96
C ALA A 137 -2.29 5.70 10.93
N LYS A 138 -0.98 5.76 10.61
CA LYS A 138 0.07 5.31 11.52
C LYS A 138 0.17 6.19 12.76
N ASP A 139 0.05 7.51 12.60
CA ASP A 139 0.07 8.41 13.75
C ASP A 139 -1.11 8.11 14.68
N LEU A 140 -2.31 7.91 14.12
CA LEU A 140 -3.50 7.51 14.89
C LEU A 140 -3.37 6.11 15.55
N GLU A 141 -2.64 5.19 14.92
CA GLU A 141 -2.33 3.86 15.47
C GLU A 141 -1.35 3.96 16.64
N VAL A 142 -0.31 4.79 16.53
CA VAL A 142 0.65 5.07 17.62
C VAL A 142 -0.04 5.75 18.81
N GLU A 143 -0.99 6.65 18.55
CA GLU A 143 -1.84 7.25 19.58
C GLU A 143 -2.84 6.27 20.22
N GLY A 144 -2.98 5.06 19.67
CA GLY A 144 -3.90 4.02 20.14
C GLY A 144 -5.37 4.29 19.80
N SER A 145 -5.64 5.30 18.97
CA SER A 145 -7.01 5.69 18.62
C SER A 145 -7.57 4.92 17.43
N LEU A 146 -6.68 4.58 16.48
CA LEU A 146 -6.96 3.67 15.38
C LEU A 146 -6.37 2.30 15.72
N THR A 147 -7.23 1.31 15.83
CA THR A 147 -6.83 -0.09 16.07
C THR A 147 -7.45 -0.97 15.01
N TYR A 148 -6.80 -2.08 14.72
CA TYR A 148 -7.27 -3.04 13.73
C TYR A 148 -7.76 -4.30 14.44
N GLU A 149 -8.96 -4.74 14.11
CA GLU A 149 -9.43 -6.04 14.57
C GLU A 149 -8.62 -7.14 13.87
N ASN A 150 -8.13 -8.11 14.65
CA ASN A 150 -7.44 -9.26 14.10
C ASN A 150 -8.43 -10.07 13.27
N VAL A 151 -8.36 -9.94 11.94
CA VAL A 151 -8.95 -10.91 11.04
C VAL A 151 -8.12 -12.19 11.21
N MET A 152 -8.61 -13.13 12.02
CA MET A 152 -8.06 -14.48 12.00
C MET A 152 -8.18 -14.98 10.57
N SER A 153 -7.04 -15.18 9.92
CA SER A 153 -6.92 -15.87 8.64
C SER A 153 -7.69 -17.18 8.73
N ARG A 154 -8.84 -17.25 8.04
CA ARG A 154 -9.50 -18.52 7.71
C ARG A 154 -9.04 -18.96 6.34
#